data_AF-A0A7C1CJT2-F1
#
_entry.id   AF-A0A7C1CJT2-F1
#
_cell.length_a   1.000
_cell.length_b   1.000
_cell.length_c   1.000
_cell.angle_alpha   90.00
_cell.angle_beta   90.00
_cell.angle_gamma   90.00
#
_symmetry.space_group_name_H-M   'P 1'
#
loop_
_entity.id
_entity.type
_entity.pdbx_description
1 polymer ?
#
loop_
_entity_poly.entity_id
_entity_poly.type
_entity_poly.pdbx_seq_one_letter_code
_entity_poly.pdbx_strand_id
1 'polypeptide(L)'
;MHVIDESKDRRYDLHDNLFQTWPESHRTVYLGIETSSKNWPVWDEESLQWIEKLIVWDLNFDGEDVDVTRYSTNLHARGRAQRRMKIE
;
A
#
# COMPACT_ATOMS: atom_id res chain seq x y z
N MET A 1 9.13 -9.64 -8.61
CA MET A 1 8.16 -9.31 -7.54
C MET A 1 7.01 -10.30 -7.66
N HIS A 2 6.81 -11.13 -6.64
CA HIS A 2 5.73 -12.13 -6.59
C HIS A 2 4.58 -11.56 -5.76
N VAL A 3 3.33 -11.78 -6.18
CA VAL A 3 2.15 -11.35 -5.42
C VAL A 3 1.98 -12.29 -4.24
N ILE A 4 2.06 -11.75 -3.03
CA ILE A 4 1.89 -12.53 -1.80
C ILE A 4 0.42 -12.56 -1.35
N ASP A 5 -0.35 -11.51 -1.66
CA ASP A 5 -1.79 -11.42 -1.43
C ASP A 5 -2.41 -10.36 -2.35
N GLU A 6 -3.72 -10.47 -2.63
CA GLU A 6 -4.53 -9.50 -3.37
C GLU A 6 -5.99 -9.57 -2.89
N SER A 7 -6.57 -8.41 -2.56
CA SER A 7 -7.97 -8.32 -2.18
C SER A 7 -8.65 -7.07 -2.74
N LYS A 8 -9.95 -7.20 -3.00
CA LYS A 8 -10.89 -6.09 -3.32
C LYS A 8 -11.93 -5.88 -2.22
N ASP A 9 -11.84 -6.67 -1.14
CA ASP A 9 -12.73 -6.53 0.00
C ASP A 9 -12.36 -5.26 0.78
N ARG A 10 -13.37 -4.43 1.06
CA ARG A 10 -13.22 -3.19 1.83
C ARG A 10 -13.00 -3.44 3.32
N ARG A 11 -13.27 -4.65 3.80
CA ARG A 11 -13.01 -5.09 5.17
C ARG A 11 -11.72 -5.91 5.29
N TYR A 12 -10.93 -5.97 4.22
CA TYR A 12 -9.63 -6.60 4.28
C TYR A 12 -8.75 -5.81 5.25
N ASP A 13 -8.36 -6.48 6.33
CA ASP A 13 -7.49 -5.94 7.35
C ASP A 13 -6.03 -6.11 6.89
N LEU A 14 -5.32 -4.99 6.73
CA LEU A 14 -3.95 -5.04 6.25
C LEU A 14 -3.00 -5.57 7.33
N HIS A 15 -3.25 -5.28 8.61
CA HIS A 15 -2.39 -5.67 9.72
C HIS A 15 -2.37 -7.19 9.91
N ASP A 16 -3.54 -7.80 10.01
CA ASP A 16 -3.70 -9.25 10.19
C ASP A 16 -2.93 -10.05 9.11
N ASN A 17 -2.99 -9.57 7.87
CA ASN A 17 -2.41 -10.28 6.73
C ASN A 17 -0.92 -9.98 6.52
N LEU A 18 -0.42 -8.83 6.96
CA LEU A 18 1.00 -8.48 6.85
C LEU A 18 1.85 -8.96 8.03
N PHE A 19 1.31 -8.94 9.26
CA PHE A 19 2.11 -9.10 10.47
C PHE A 19 1.76 -10.36 11.29
N GLN A 20 0.48 -10.73 11.45
CA GLN A 20 0.14 -11.89 12.29
C GLN A 20 0.56 -13.24 11.69
N THR A 21 0.67 -13.32 10.37
CA THR A 21 0.96 -14.57 9.66
C THR A 21 2.45 -14.83 9.46
N TRP A 22 3.34 -13.91 9.87
CA TRP A 22 4.76 -13.97 9.52
C TRP A 22 5.66 -14.09 10.77
N PRO A 23 6.70 -14.96 10.73
CA PRO A 23 7.54 -15.25 11.89
C PRO A 23 8.67 -14.23 12.14
N GLU A 24 8.91 -13.31 11.20
CA GLU A 24 9.99 -12.32 11.26
C GLU A 24 9.52 -11.02 11.91
N SER A 25 10.38 -10.38 12.71
CA SER A 25 10.04 -9.15 13.44
C SER A 25 10.15 -7.85 12.63
N HIS A 26 10.53 -7.95 11.36
CA HIS A 26 10.68 -6.82 10.44
C HIS A 26 10.55 -7.31 9.00
N ARG A 27 9.92 -6.51 8.13
CA ARG A 27 9.70 -6.92 6.75
C ARG A 27 9.49 -5.75 5.81
N THR A 28 10.20 -5.80 4.69
CA THR A 28 9.82 -5.01 3.51
C THR A 28 8.71 -5.67 2.71
N VAL A 29 7.59 -4.96 2.50
CA VAL A 29 6.54 -5.35 1.55
C VAL A 29 6.33 -4.31 0.45
N TYR A 30 5.80 -4.76 -0.69
CA TYR A 30 5.46 -3.90 -1.82
C TYR A 30 3.96 -3.92 -2.05
N LEU A 31 3.29 -2.80 -1.80
CA LEU A 31 1.85 -2.64 -1.92
C LEU A 31 1.50 -1.98 -3.26
N GLY A 32 0.49 -2.50 -3.95
CA GLY A 32 -0.14 -1.84 -5.10
C GLY A 32 -1.58 -1.49 -4.77
N ILE A 33 -1.98 -0.24 -5.04
CA ILE A 33 -3.34 0.24 -4.78
C ILE A 33 -3.99 0.63 -6.10
N GLU A 34 -5.20 0.11 -6.34
CA GLU A 34 -6.07 0.55 -7.41
C GLU A 34 -7.41 1.01 -6.86
N THR A 35 -8.02 2.02 -7.47
CA THR A 35 -9.37 2.46 -7.14
C THR A 35 -10.11 2.88 -8.39
N SER A 36 -11.41 2.57 -8.44
CA SER A 36 -12.33 3.08 -9.46
C SER A 36 -13.15 4.27 -8.95
N SER A 37 -12.79 4.86 -7.81
CA SER A 37 -13.48 5.99 -7.22
C SER A 37 -13.38 7.23 -8.11
N LYS A 38 -14.52 7.89 -8.37
CA LYS A 38 -14.55 9.16 -9.11
C LYS A 38 -13.92 10.32 -8.34
N ASN A 39 -13.80 10.19 -7.02
CA ASN A 39 -13.15 11.19 -6.17
C ASN A 39 -11.62 11.16 -6.33
N TRP A 40 -11.08 10.10 -6.95
CA TRP A 40 -9.65 9.86 -7.14
C TRP A 40 -9.34 9.65 -8.63
N PRO A 41 -9.64 10.64 -9.49
CA PRO A 41 -9.48 10.48 -10.93
C PRO A 41 -8.01 10.40 -11.36
N VAL A 42 -7.10 10.92 -10.54
CA VAL A 42 -5.66 10.92 -10.75
C VAL A 42 -4.94 10.60 -9.45
N TRP A 43 -3.75 10.03 -9.57
CA TRP A 43 -2.83 9.84 -8.47
C TRP A 43 -1.84 11.01 -8.43
N ASP A 44 -2.36 12.17 -8.00
CA ASP A 44 -1.54 13.35 -7.74
C ASP A 44 -0.84 13.27 -6.38
N GLU A 45 -0.01 14.26 -6.08
CA GLU A 45 0.82 14.26 -4.88
C GLU A 45 -0.02 14.31 -3.60
N GLU A 46 -1.07 15.11 -3.57
CA GLU A 46 -1.97 15.25 -2.42
C GLU A 46 -2.68 13.92 -2.13
N SER A 47 -3.21 13.30 -3.19
CA SER A 47 -3.82 11.98 -3.15
C SER A 47 -2.87 10.93 -2.58
N LEU A 48 -1.64 10.88 -3.10
CA LEU A 48 -0.64 9.92 -2.65
C LEU A 48 -0.26 10.12 -1.18
N GLN A 49 0.01 11.35 -0.76
CA GLN A 49 0.31 11.66 0.65
C GLN A 49 -0.82 11.31 1.59
N TRP A 50 -2.07 11.48 1.16
CA TRP A 50 -3.22 11.11 1.98
C TRP A 50 -3.31 9.59 2.17
N ILE A 51 -3.11 8.79 1.12
CA ILE A 51 -3.10 7.33 1.28
C ILE A 51 -1.91 6.87 2.12
N GLU A 52 -0.73 7.44 1.93
CA GLU A 52 0.44 7.12 2.75
C GLU A 52 0.17 7.38 4.24
N LYS A 53 -0.43 8.52 4.55
CA LYS A 53 -0.84 8.85 5.93
C LYS A 53 -1.88 7.87 6.47
N LEU A 54 -2.82 7.41 5.66
CA LEU A 54 -3.81 6.42 6.09
C LEU A 54 -3.16 5.07 6.39
N ILE A 55 -2.25 4.60 5.54
CA ILE A 55 -1.52 3.34 5.75
C ILE A 55 -0.70 3.42 7.05
N VAL A 56 0.07 4.50 7.23
CA VAL A 56 0.85 4.72 8.46
C VAL A 56 -0.06 4.81 9.68
N TRP A 57 -1.17 5.54 9.59
CA TRP A 57 -2.08 5.70 10.71
C TRP A 57 -2.71 4.37 11.14
N ASP A 58 -3.14 3.56 10.18
CA ASP A 58 -3.78 2.26 10.42
C ASP A 58 -2.80 1.29 11.10
N LEU A 59 -1.61 1.09 10.51
CA LEU A 59 -0.63 0.16 11.05
C LEU A 59 -0.02 0.62 12.39
N ASN A 60 0.20 1.93 12.56
CA ASN A 60 0.67 2.46 13.85
C ASN A 60 -0.40 2.34 14.94
N PHE A 61 -1.69 2.38 14.59
CA PHE A 61 -2.78 2.17 15.53
C PHE A 61 -2.72 0.76 16.13
N ASP A 62 -2.32 -0.22 15.32
CA ASP A 62 -2.11 -1.62 15.74
C ASP A 62 -0.75 -1.87 16.42
N GLY A 63 0.07 -0.83 16.58
CA GLY A 63 1.32 -0.86 17.34
C GLY A 63 2.57 -1.16 16.50
N GLU A 64 2.46 -1.17 15.18
CA GLU A 64 3.61 -1.34 14.29
C GLU A 64 4.38 -0.03 14.13
N ASP A 65 5.70 -0.12 13.91
CA ASP A 65 6.54 0.99 13.48
C ASP A 65 6.83 0.82 11.98
N VAL A 66 6.49 1.83 11.19
CA VAL A 66 6.34 1.69 9.73
C VAL A 66 7.02 2.84 9.00
N ASP A 67 7.87 2.52 8.03
CA ASP A 67 8.37 3.49 7.06
C ASP A 67 7.77 3.25 5.67
N VAL A 68 7.20 4.30 5.06
CA VAL A 68 6.55 4.23 3.75
C VAL A 68 7.35 5.04 2.73
N THR A 69 7.89 4.34 1.73
CA THR A 69 8.61 4.94 0.62
C THR A 69 7.92 4.61 -0.71
N ARG A 70 7.74 5.61 -1.57
CA ARG A 70 7.20 5.39 -2.92
C ARG A 70 8.17 4.59 -3.78
N TYR A 71 7.66 3.56 -4.44
CA TYR A 71 8.43 2.75 -5.39
C TYR A 71 7.91 2.96 -6.82
N SER A 72 8.51 3.90 -7.55
CA SER A 72 8.29 4.01 -8.99
C SER A 72 9.22 3.04 -9.73
N THR A 73 8.69 1.90 -10.15
CA THR A 73 9.32 1.22 -11.28
C THR A 73 9.04 2.08 -12.51
N ASN A 74 10.07 2.41 -13.29
CA ASN A 74 9.92 2.95 -14.65
C ASN A 74 9.30 1.88 -15.57
N LEU A 75 8.10 1.39 -15.22
CA LEU A 75 7.23 0.62 -16.09
C LEU A 75 6.58 1.64 -17.03
N HIS A 76 7.34 2.06 -18.03
CA HIS A 76 6.78 2.58 -19.26
C HIS A 76 5.72 1.59 -19.76
N ALA A 77 4.44 1.88 -19.56
CA ALA A 77 3.37 1.72 -20.54
C ALA A 77 1.98 1.72 -19.89
N ARG A 78 1.19 2.70 -20.34
CA ARG A 78 -0.25 2.60 -20.63
C ARG A 78 -1.21 2.45 -19.44
N GLY A 79 -1.84 3.59 -19.11
CA GLY A 79 -3.29 3.68 -18.91
C GLY A 79 -3.84 3.05 -17.63
N ARG A 80 -4.35 3.93 -16.75
CA ARG A 80 -4.80 3.68 -15.36
C ARG A 80 -3.61 3.62 -14.41
N ALA A 81 -3.46 4.68 -13.65
CA ALA A 81 -2.28 4.89 -12.83
C ALA A 81 -2.21 3.83 -11.73
N GLN A 82 -1.28 2.91 -11.90
CA GLN A 82 -0.88 1.92 -10.93
C GLN A 82 0.43 2.43 -10.32
N ARG A 83 0.43 2.82 -9.05
CA ARG A 83 1.64 3.19 -8.31
C ARG A 83 1.83 2.19 -7.17
N ARG A 84 3.09 1.82 -6.92
CA ARG A 84 3.48 0.85 -5.89
C ARG A 84 4.18 1.59 -4.75
N MET A 85 3.90 1.18 -3.52
CA MET A 85 4.58 1.64 -2.31
C MET A 85 5.46 0.52 -1.76
N LYS A 86 6.59 0.89 -1.18
CA LYS A 86 7.43 0.04 -0.34
C LYS A 86 7.12 0.41 1.10
N ILE A 87 6.82 -0.58 1.92
CA ILE A 87 6.67 -0.43 3.37
C ILE A 87 7.83 -1.22 3.97
N GLU A 88 8.65 -0.60 4.83
CA GLU A 88 9.76 -1.22 5.56
C GLU A 88 9.39 -1.47 7.02
#